data_AF-A0A964YPM5-F1
#
_entry.id   AF-A0A964YPM5-F1
#
_cell.length_a   1.000
_cell.length_b   1.000
_cell.length_c   1.000
_cell.angle_alpha   90.00
_cell.angle_beta   90.00
_cell.angle_gamma   90.00
#
_symmetry.space_group_name_H-M   'P 1'
#
loop_
_entity.id
_entity.type
_entity.pdbx_description
1 polymer ?
#
loop_
_entity_poly.entity_id
_entity_poly.type
_entity_poly.pdbx_seq_one_letter_code
_entity_poly.pdbx_strand_id
1 'polypeptide(L)'
;MNTSPPEAPQKVELSKIVIYAVVGLMIAVLIFLLVKTLLDQKRNSEQQAKAFKEQMKELNSELKSMQKEYRRMTQKRDSLQDWVDYYHPMRAVIYNAKLRDRVLEITEFRPGDVARFKVDSTSAVIVEVKVGGNDLSYYVNYLVKNRKGQLVEVSPYELYR
;
A
#
# COMPACT_ATOMS: atom_id res chain seq x y z
N MET A 1 -19.76 16.25 -117.42
CA MET A 1 -20.37 16.63 -116.14
C MET A 1 -19.66 15.87 -115.04
N ASN A 2 -19.10 16.61 -114.07
CA ASN A 2 -18.51 16.09 -112.83
C ASN A 2 -19.55 15.35 -111.99
N THR A 3 -19.16 14.25 -111.34
CA THR A 3 -19.41 13.98 -109.91
C THR A 3 -18.47 12.87 -109.40
N SER A 4 -17.82 13.12 -108.27
CA SER A 4 -16.90 12.22 -107.56
C SER A 4 -17.65 11.17 -106.69
N PRO A 5 -16.95 10.31 -105.93
CA PRO A 5 -16.94 8.84 -106.03
C PRO A 5 -17.88 8.12 -105.03
N PRO A 6 -18.11 6.79 -105.14
CA PRO A 6 -18.67 6.02 -104.03
C PRO A 6 -17.57 5.73 -103.00
N GLU A 7 -17.83 6.20 -101.79
CA GLU A 7 -17.04 6.11 -100.57
C GLU A 7 -16.80 4.64 -100.17
N ALA A 8 -15.54 4.28 -99.88
CA ALA A 8 -15.18 2.94 -99.42
C ALA A 8 -15.76 2.68 -98.02
N PRO A 9 -16.28 1.47 -97.73
CA PRO A 9 -16.88 1.19 -96.43
C PRO A 9 -15.82 1.23 -95.32
N GLN A 10 -15.98 2.16 -94.37
CA GLN A 10 -15.17 2.21 -93.15
C GLN A 10 -15.38 0.93 -92.35
N LYS A 11 -14.39 0.03 -92.35
CA LYS A 11 -14.29 -1.05 -91.37
C LYS A 11 -14.03 -0.42 -90.01
N VAL A 12 -15.07 -0.26 -89.22
CA VAL A 12 -14.95 0.17 -87.83
C VAL A 12 -14.09 -0.86 -87.10
N GLU A 13 -12.94 -0.43 -86.57
CA GLU A 13 -12.00 -1.29 -85.86
C GLU A 13 -12.58 -1.70 -84.50
N LEU A 14 -13.47 -2.71 -84.51
CA LEU A 14 -14.10 -3.32 -83.33
C LEU A 14 -13.11 -3.66 -82.21
N SER A 15 -11.86 -3.97 -82.56
CA SER A 15 -10.77 -4.22 -81.60
C SER A 15 -10.50 -3.02 -80.69
N LYS A 16 -10.54 -1.77 -81.19
CA LYS A 16 -10.29 -0.57 -80.41
C LYS A 16 -11.43 -0.27 -79.42
N ILE A 17 -12.68 -0.47 -79.84
CA ILE A 17 -13.86 -0.25 -78.98
C ILE A 17 -13.86 -1.25 -77.81
N VAL A 18 -13.52 -2.52 -78.08
CA VAL A 18 -13.41 -3.55 -77.04
C VAL A 18 -12.29 -3.20 -76.04
N ILE A 19 -11.14 -2.71 -76.51
CA ILE A 19 -10.03 -2.30 -75.64
C ILE A 19 -10.46 -1.13 -74.73
N TYR A 20 -11.12 -0.10 -75.27
CA TYR A 20 -11.60 1.01 -74.44
C TYR A 20 -12.66 0.58 -73.42
N ALA A 21 -13.55 -0.34 -73.80
CA ALA A 21 -14.55 -0.89 -72.88
C ALA A 21 -13.91 -1.67 -71.72
N VAL A 22 -12.89 -2.51 -72.01
CA VAL A 22 -12.15 -3.27 -70.99
C VAL A 22 -11.36 -2.34 -70.07
N VAL A 23 -10.69 -1.31 -70.62
CA VAL A 23 -9.95 -0.32 -69.84
C VAL A 23 -10.89 0.48 -68.93
N GLY A 24 -12.05 0.90 -69.45
CA GLY A 24 -13.07 1.60 -68.65
C GLY A 24 -13.59 0.75 -67.49
N LEU A 25 -13.81 -0.55 -67.72
CA LEU A 25 -14.26 -1.48 -66.69
C LEU A 25 -13.18 -1.71 -65.62
N MET A 26 -11.91 -1.82 -66.02
CA MET A 26 -10.77 -1.91 -65.10
C MET A 26 -10.64 -0.67 -64.20
N ILE A 27 -10.81 0.52 -64.76
CA ILE A 27 -10.78 1.78 -64.00
C ILE A 27 -11.95 1.82 -62.99
N ALA A 28 -13.16 1.42 -63.40
CA ALA A 28 -14.32 1.38 -62.51
C ALA A 28 -14.11 0.40 -61.33
N VAL A 29 -13.53 -0.77 -61.59
CA VAL A 29 -13.19 -1.76 -60.55
C VAL A 29 -12.13 -1.21 -59.59
N LEU A 30 -11.10 -0.53 -60.10
CA LEU A 30 -10.06 0.09 -59.26
C LEU A 30 -10.63 1.19 -58.35
N ILE A 31 -11.50 2.06 -58.88
CA ILE A 31 -12.17 3.10 -58.09
C ILE A 31 -13.05 2.46 -57.00
N PHE A 32 -13.80 1.41 -57.35
CA PHE A 32 -14.64 0.70 -56.38
C PHE A 32 -13.81 0.07 -55.24
N LEU A 33 -12.68 -0.57 -55.57
CA LEU A 33 -11.77 -1.14 -54.57
C LEU A 33 -11.17 -0.06 -53.66
N LEU A 34 -10.74 1.08 -54.22
CA LEU A 34 -10.22 2.20 -53.45
C LEU A 34 -11.25 2.75 -52.46
N VAL A 35 -12.48 3.01 -52.91
CA VAL A 35 -13.56 3.51 -52.05
C VAL A 35 -13.85 2.53 -50.91
N LYS A 36 -13.89 1.22 -51.21
CA LYS A 36 -14.09 0.18 -50.19
C LYS A 36 -12.97 0.19 -49.15
N THR A 37 -11.70 0.23 -49.59
CA THR A 37 -10.56 0.27 -48.67
C THR A 37 -10.54 1.52 -47.78
N LEU A 38 -10.92 2.68 -48.30
CA LEU A 38 -11.00 3.92 -47.53
C LEU A 38 -12.13 3.87 -46.48
N LEU A 39 -13.29 3.30 -46.85
CA LEU A 39 -14.41 3.10 -45.92
C LEU A 39 -14.05 2.12 -44.78
N ASP A 40 -13.38 1.01 -45.11
CA ASP A 40 -12.95 0.03 -44.13
C ASP A 40 -11.84 0.60 -43.21
N GLN A 41 -10.91 1.37 -43.76
CA GLN A 41 -9.87 2.06 -42.98
C GLN A 41 -10.48 3.10 -42.03
N LYS A 42 -11.50 3.85 -42.48
CA LYS A 42 -12.22 4.81 -41.64
C LYS A 42 -12.99 4.13 -40.50
N ARG A 43 -13.64 3.00 -40.79
CA ARG A 43 -14.34 2.22 -39.75
C ARG A 43 -13.36 1.65 -38.72
N ASN A 44 -12.24 1.12 -39.18
CA ASN A 44 -11.20 0.59 -38.29
C ASN A 44 -10.56 1.69 -37.44
N SER A 45 -10.31 2.89 -38.00
CA SER A 45 -9.75 4.01 -37.24
C SER A 45 -10.76 4.54 -36.20
N GLU A 46 -12.05 4.61 -36.53
CA GLU A 46 -13.10 4.98 -35.58
C GLU A 46 -13.24 3.95 -34.44
N GLN A 47 -13.11 2.66 -34.74
CA GLN A 47 -13.12 1.61 -33.71
C GLN A 47 -11.89 1.69 -32.80
N GLN A 48 -10.69 1.90 -33.37
CA GLN A 48 -9.47 2.10 -32.58
C GLN A 48 -9.56 3.34 -31.70
N ALA A 49 -10.10 4.46 -32.22
CA ALA A 49 -10.30 5.68 -31.45
C ALA A 49 -11.28 5.48 -30.28
N LYS A 50 -12.34 4.70 -30.47
CA LYS A 50 -13.28 4.33 -29.38
C LYS A 50 -12.61 3.46 -28.33
N ALA A 51 -11.90 2.41 -28.73
CA ALA A 51 -11.19 1.53 -27.82
C ALA A 51 -10.13 2.29 -27.00
N PHE A 52 -9.38 3.19 -27.65
CA PHE A 52 -8.41 4.03 -26.96
C PHE A 52 -9.06 5.00 -25.97
N LYS A 53 -10.22 5.56 -26.32
CA LYS A 53 -10.98 6.44 -25.41
C LYS A 53 -11.51 5.68 -24.19
N GLU A 54 -11.92 4.42 -24.37
CA GLU A 54 -12.35 3.56 -23.27
C GLU A 54 -11.18 3.21 -22.35
N GLN A 55 -10.04 2.81 -22.91
CA GLN A 55 -8.80 2.56 -22.15
C GLN A 55 -8.35 3.81 -21.36
N MET A 56 -8.39 4.99 -21.99
CA MET A 56 -8.10 6.26 -21.30
C MET A 56 -9.08 6.56 -20.18
N LYS A 57 -10.37 6.22 -20.33
CA LYS A 57 -11.37 6.41 -19.29
C LYS A 57 -11.14 5.47 -18.11
N GLU A 58 -10.82 4.21 -18.39
CA GLU A 58 -10.48 3.21 -17.39
C GLU A 58 -9.22 3.61 -16.62
N LEU A 59 -8.15 3.97 -17.32
CA LEU A 59 -6.91 4.44 -16.71
C LEU A 59 -7.13 5.66 -15.81
N ASN A 60 -7.94 6.63 -16.26
CA ASN A 60 -8.29 7.79 -15.43
C ASN A 60 -9.12 7.41 -14.19
N SER A 61 -9.95 6.39 -14.28
CA SER A 61 -10.70 5.87 -13.13
C SER A 61 -9.76 5.21 -12.13
N GLU A 62 -8.82 4.39 -12.62
CA GLU A 62 -7.83 3.71 -11.81
C GLU A 62 -6.87 4.70 -11.13
N LEU A 63 -6.40 5.73 -11.83
CA LEU A 63 -5.60 6.79 -11.22
C LEU A 63 -6.33 7.50 -10.08
N LYS A 64 -7.64 7.75 -10.25
CA LYS A 64 -8.46 8.36 -9.20
C LYS A 64 -8.64 7.44 -7.99
N SER A 65 -8.83 6.13 -8.21
CA SER A 65 -8.95 5.17 -7.10
C SER A 65 -7.63 5.05 -6.35
N MET A 66 -6.50 4.92 -7.06
CA MET A 66 -5.16 4.89 -6.48
C MET A 66 -4.85 6.16 -5.69
N GLN A 67 -5.19 7.35 -6.22
CA GLN A 67 -4.98 8.61 -5.49
C GLN A 67 -5.80 8.66 -4.19
N LYS A 68 -7.04 8.15 -4.21
CA LYS A 68 -7.90 8.07 -3.01
C LYS A 68 -7.33 7.10 -1.98
N GLU A 69 -6.81 5.96 -2.43
CA GLU A 69 -6.18 4.97 -1.56
C GLU A 69 -4.89 5.51 -0.93
N TYR A 70 -4.05 6.16 -1.74
CA TYR A 70 -2.85 6.83 -1.26
C TYR A 70 -3.17 7.85 -0.14
N ARG A 71 -4.16 8.72 -0.36
CA ARG A 71 -4.61 9.68 0.68
C ARG A 71 -5.08 8.99 1.97
N ARG A 72 -5.83 7.90 1.85
CA ARG A 72 -6.27 7.11 3.03
C ARG A 72 -5.10 6.49 3.77
N MET A 73 -4.11 5.96 3.05
CA MET A 73 -2.91 5.39 3.66
C MET A 73 -2.07 6.46 4.36
N THR A 74 -1.89 7.63 3.75
CA THR A 74 -1.21 8.76 4.38
C THR A 74 -1.90 9.18 5.67
N GLN A 75 -3.23 9.33 5.66
CA GLN A 75 -4.00 9.65 6.87
C GLN A 75 -3.83 8.59 7.98
N LYS A 76 -3.85 7.30 7.61
CA LYS A 76 -3.59 6.22 8.58
C LYS A 76 -2.17 6.31 9.15
N ARG A 77 -1.16 6.50 8.30
CA ARG A 77 0.24 6.66 8.73
C ARG A 77 0.38 7.82 9.71
N ASP A 78 -0.19 8.97 9.39
CA ASP A 78 -0.09 10.17 10.22
C ASP A 78 -0.77 9.93 11.58
N SER A 79 -1.96 9.30 11.59
CA SER A 79 -2.62 8.93 12.86
C SER A 79 -1.80 7.94 13.71
N LEU A 80 -1.13 6.98 13.09
CA LEU A 80 -0.26 6.04 13.80
C LEU A 80 0.98 6.73 14.34
N GLN A 81 1.52 7.70 13.59
CA GLN A 81 2.63 8.52 14.05
C GLN A 81 2.24 9.33 15.29
N ASP A 82 1.05 9.93 15.32
CA ASP A 82 0.54 10.65 16.49
C ASP A 82 0.50 9.76 17.74
N TRP A 83 0.04 8.51 17.59
CA TRP A 83 0.04 7.53 18.69
C TRP A 83 1.45 7.17 19.15
N VAL A 84 2.36 6.92 18.20
CA VAL A 84 3.76 6.61 18.52
C VAL A 84 4.39 7.78 19.25
N ASP A 85 4.23 9.01 18.76
CA ASP A 85 4.79 10.22 19.34
C ASP A 85 4.23 10.49 20.75
N TYR A 86 2.95 10.20 20.98
CA TYR A 86 2.33 10.29 22.30
C TYR A 86 2.95 9.30 23.31
N TYR A 87 3.18 8.05 22.90
CA TYR A 87 3.71 7.02 23.80
C TYR A 87 5.23 6.98 23.88
N HIS A 88 5.94 7.52 22.89
CA HIS A 88 7.39 7.53 22.83
C HIS A 88 8.05 8.07 24.11
N PRO A 89 7.66 9.26 24.67
CA PRO A 89 8.25 9.75 25.91
C PRO A 89 7.91 8.86 27.13
N MET A 90 6.79 8.12 27.08
CA MET A 90 6.36 7.22 28.16
C MET A 90 6.99 5.83 28.08
N ARG A 91 7.79 5.54 27.04
CA ARG A 91 8.36 4.21 26.82
C ARG A 91 9.13 3.69 28.03
N ALA A 92 9.92 4.54 28.68
CA ALA A 92 10.66 4.18 29.89
C ALA A 92 9.71 3.83 31.05
N VAL A 93 8.65 4.61 31.25
CA VAL A 93 7.64 4.37 32.30
C VAL A 93 6.90 3.06 32.06
N ILE A 94 6.45 2.80 30.83
CA ILE A 94 5.76 1.56 30.44
C ILE A 94 6.69 0.35 30.61
N TYR A 95 7.95 0.49 30.20
CA TYR A 95 8.97 -0.55 30.37
C TYR A 95 9.19 -0.87 31.84
N ASN A 96 9.36 0.16 32.68
CA ASN A 96 9.55 0.00 34.12
C ASN A 96 8.31 -0.61 34.80
N ALA A 97 7.10 -0.22 34.40
CA ALA A 97 5.87 -0.83 34.90
C ALA A 97 5.80 -2.32 34.55
N LYS A 98 6.08 -2.69 33.29
CA LYS A 98 6.14 -4.10 32.87
C LYS A 98 7.22 -4.91 33.57
N LEU A 99 8.38 -4.30 33.84
CA LEU A 99 9.46 -4.94 34.58
C LEU A 99 9.05 -5.17 36.04
N ARG A 100 8.48 -4.15 36.68
CA ARG A 100 7.94 -4.25 38.04
C ARG A 100 6.90 -5.36 38.14
N ASP A 101 5.93 -5.39 37.24
CA ASP A 101 4.85 -6.37 37.27
C ASP A 101 5.40 -7.80 37.11
N ARG A 102 6.39 -8.01 36.21
CA ARG A 102 7.07 -9.31 36.08
C ARG A 102 7.87 -9.70 37.32
N VAL A 103 8.54 -8.75 37.97
CA VAL A 103 9.27 -9.06 39.20
C VAL A 103 8.30 -9.40 40.34
N LEU A 104 7.19 -8.69 40.45
CA LEU A 104 6.15 -8.95 41.47
C LEU A 104 5.51 -10.34 41.34
N GLU A 105 5.47 -10.92 40.15
CA GLU A 105 5.02 -12.30 39.93
C GLU A 105 5.98 -13.34 40.51
N ILE A 106 7.29 -13.05 40.54
CA ILE A 106 8.34 -14.00 40.91
C ILE A 106 8.79 -13.80 42.37
N THR A 107 8.67 -12.58 42.90
CA THR A 107 9.08 -12.26 44.27
C THR A 107 8.19 -12.88 45.33
N GLU A 108 8.81 -13.37 46.42
CA GLU A 108 8.13 -14.01 47.55
C GLU A 108 7.25 -13.05 48.36
N PHE A 109 7.68 -11.79 48.47
CA PHE A 109 6.99 -10.74 49.23
C PHE A 109 6.44 -9.66 48.30
N ARG A 110 5.23 -9.17 48.62
CA ARG A 110 4.57 -8.07 47.93
C ARG A 110 4.53 -6.82 48.81
N PRO A 111 4.43 -5.61 48.22
CA PRO A 111 4.14 -4.41 48.98
C PRO A 111 2.88 -4.58 49.85
N GLY A 112 2.99 -4.26 51.13
CA GLY A 112 1.97 -4.46 52.15
C GLY A 112 2.15 -5.72 53.00
N ASP A 113 2.96 -6.69 52.55
CA ASP A 113 3.22 -7.90 53.33
C ASP A 113 4.08 -7.58 54.56
N VAL A 114 3.88 -8.36 55.63
CA VAL A 114 4.74 -8.32 56.82
C VAL A 114 5.81 -9.39 56.68
N ALA A 115 7.07 -8.98 56.76
CA ALA A 115 8.23 -9.87 56.79
C ALA A 115 8.99 -9.73 58.11
N ARG A 116 9.84 -10.71 58.40
CA ARG A 116 10.76 -10.68 59.54
C ARG A 116 12.19 -10.70 59.07
N PHE A 117 13.04 -9.94 59.76
CA PHE A 117 14.48 -9.97 59.54
C PHE A 117 15.08 -11.27 60.08
N LYS A 118 15.89 -11.96 59.29
CA LYS A 118 16.55 -13.22 59.71
C LYS A 118 17.53 -13.03 60.87
N VAL A 119 18.14 -11.86 60.98
CA VAL A 119 19.19 -11.57 61.97
C VAL A 119 18.64 -11.39 63.39
N ASP A 120 17.50 -10.71 63.54
CA ASP A 120 16.96 -10.31 64.84
C ASP A 120 15.47 -10.62 65.02
N SER A 121 14.85 -11.29 64.04
CA SER A 121 13.42 -11.62 64.01
C SER A 121 12.47 -10.43 64.13
N THR A 122 12.96 -9.20 63.93
CA THR A 122 12.11 -8.01 64.02
C THR A 122 11.15 -7.96 62.84
N SER A 123 9.91 -7.52 63.10
CA SER A 123 8.88 -7.40 62.06
C SER A 123 9.04 -6.08 61.30
N ALA A 124 8.91 -6.15 59.98
CA ALA A 124 8.84 -4.99 59.11
C ALA A 124 7.77 -5.19 58.03
N VAL A 125 7.22 -4.08 57.55
CA VAL A 125 6.24 -4.10 56.45
C VAL A 125 6.97 -3.77 55.16
N ILE A 126 6.77 -4.56 54.12
CA ILE A 126 7.29 -4.26 52.79
C ILE A 126 6.53 -3.05 52.24
N VAL A 127 7.24 -1.98 51.92
CA VAL A 127 6.66 -0.75 51.35
C VAL A 127 6.74 -0.77 49.83
N GLU A 128 7.89 -1.17 49.30
CA GLU A 128 8.15 -1.15 47.87
C GLU A 128 9.16 -2.24 47.49
N VAL A 129 9.05 -2.77 46.26
CA VAL A 129 10.06 -3.63 45.65
C VAL A 129 10.87 -2.79 44.69
N LYS A 130 12.14 -2.57 45.00
CA LYS A 130 13.09 -1.87 44.12
C LYS A 130 13.72 -2.87 43.18
N VAL A 131 13.54 -2.64 41.89
CA VAL A 131 14.18 -3.41 40.83
C VAL A 131 15.11 -2.47 40.10
N GLY A 132 16.39 -2.81 40.06
CA GLY A 132 17.40 -2.06 39.34
C GLY A 132 18.35 -2.98 38.61
N GLY A 133 19.15 -2.42 37.71
CA GLY A 133 20.09 -3.19 36.92
C GLY A 133 20.39 -2.58 35.56
N ASN A 134 21.29 -3.24 34.85
CA ASN A 134 21.59 -2.99 33.44
C ASN A 134 21.38 -4.29 32.64
N ASP A 135 21.75 -4.31 31.37
CA ASP A 135 21.57 -5.47 30.49
C ASP A 135 22.34 -6.74 30.93
N LEU A 136 23.29 -6.62 31.87
CA LEU A 136 24.17 -7.71 32.32
C LEU A 136 23.91 -8.15 33.77
N SER A 137 23.33 -7.29 34.62
CA SER A 137 23.02 -7.63 36.00
C SER A 137 21.77 -6.91 36.48
N TYR A 138 20.90 -7.68 37.16
CA TYR A 138 19.69 -7.18 37.81
C TYR A 138 19.76 -7.47 39.30
N TYR A 139 19.22 -6.56 40.09
CA TYR A 139 19.02 -6.72 41.53
C TYR A 139 17.59 -6.40 41.91
N VAL A 140 17.11 -7.10 42.94
CA VAL A 140 15.82 -6.88 43.58
C VAL A 140 16.08 -6.64 45.04
N ASN A 141 15.68 -5.49 45.56
CA ASN A 141 15.73 -5.14 46.97
C ASN A 141 14.34 -4.76 47.47
N TYR A 142 14.10 -4.94 48.76
CA TYR A 142 12.86 -4.51 49.40
C TYR A 142 13.12 -3.25 50.20
N LEU A 143 12.25 -2.25 50.03
CA LEU A 143 12.16 -1.13 50.95
C LEU A 143 11.18 -1.52 52.04
N VAL A 144 11.66 -1.63 53.27
CA VAL A 144 10.86 -2.09 54.41
C VAL A 144 10.73 -0.99 55.47
N LYS A 145 9.56 -0.92 56.10
CA LYS A 145 9.29 -0.03 57.22
C LYS A 145 9.33 -0.84 58.52
N ASN A 146 10.31 -0.54 59.36
CA ASN A 146 10.44 -1.19 60.66
C ASN A 146 9.39 -0.68 61.66
N ARG A 147 9.30 -1.30 62.85
CA ARG A 147 8.41 -0.85 63.94
C ARG A 147 8.65 0.58 64.41
N LYS A 148 9.87 1.12 64.23
CA LYS A 148 10.24 2.51 64.55
C LYS A 148 9.81 3.49 63.46
N GLY A 149 9.20 3.01 62.38
CA GLY A 149 8.76 3.80 61.24
C GLY A 149 9.87 4.19 60.26
N GLN A 150 11.08 3.67 60.44
CA GLN A 150 12.23 3.96 59.56
C GLN A 150 12.17 3.07 58.31
N LEU A 151 12.50 3.68 57.17
CA LEU A 151 12.63 2.99 55.89
C LEU A 151 14.06 2.47 55.74
N VAL A 152 14.19 1.17 55.52
CA VAL A 152 15.47 0.50 55.32
C VAL A 152 15.38 -0.31 54.03
N GLU A 153 16.43 -0.26 53.22
CA GLU A 153 16.55 -1.08 52.02
C GLU A 153 17.30 -2.37 52.36
N VAL A 154 16.70 -3.51 52.04
CA VAL A 154 17.21 -4.84 52.42
C VAL A 154 17.15 -5.82 51.26
N SER A 155 18.10 -6.75 51.24
CA SER A 155 18.11 -7.82 50.24
C SER A 155 17.01 -8.86 50.52
N PRO A 156 16.46 -9.55 49.49
CA PRO A 156 15.51 -10.64 49.66
C PRO A 156 16.01 -11.74 50.61
N TYR A 157 17.32 -11.97 50.65
CA TYR A 157 17.92 -13.01 51.48
C TYR A 157 17.89 -12.70 52.97
N GLU A 158 17.68 -11.44 53.36
CA GLU A 158 17.64 -10.99 54.76
C GLU A 158 16.24 -11.15 55.40
N LEU A 159 15.22 -11.47 54.59
CA LEU A 159 13.83 -11.55 55.01
C LEU A 159 13.29 -12.99 54.97
N TYR A 160 12.34 -13.27 55.85
CA TYR A 160 11.54 -14.50 55.85
C TYR A 160 10.11 -14.19 56.35
N ARG A 161 9.16 -15.10 56.12
CA ARG A 161 7.78 -14.98 56.61
C ARG A 161 7.66 -15.27 58.11
#